data_AF-A0AAD6B6C3-F1
#
_entry.id   AF-A0AAD6B6C3-F1
#
_cell.length_a   1.000
_cell.length_b   1.000
_cell.length_c   1.000
_cell.angle_alpha   90.00
_cell.angle_beta   90.00
_cell.angle_gamma   90.00
#
_symmetry.space_group_name_H-M   'P 1'
#
loop_
_entity.id
_entity.type
_entity.pdbx_description
1 polymer ?
#
loop_
_entity_poly.entity_id
_entity_poly.type
_entity_poly.pdbx_seq_one_letter_code
_entity_poly.pdbx_strand_id
1 'polypeptide(L)'
;MARVCWWFYFSKVIELSDTIFFILRKKNSQLTFLHVYHHTTMIFNWWAGVKYVAGGQSFLIGLINSLVHVVMYLYYGLAAFGPSMTKYLWWKRYLTSLQLLQFFIVTIHTTYNLFADCDFPDSMNMAVFAYSLSLIALFSNFYYKSYLTKTKKKET
;
A
#
# COMPACT_ATOMS: atom_id res chain seq x y z
N MET A 1 -9.07 2.25 -20.46
CA MET A 1 -8.61 2.39 -19.06
C MET A 1 -9.55 1.74 -18.05
N ALA A 2 -10.87 1.95 -18.12
CA ALA A 2 -11.85 1.38 -17.18
C ALA A 2 -11.70 -0.13 -16.89
N ARG A 3 -11.49 -0.97 -17.90
CA ARG A 3 -11.25 -2.43 -17.70
C ARG A 3 -10.02 -2.72 -16.83
N VAL A 4 -8.95 -1.94 -16.98
CA VAL A 4 -7.72 -2.10 -16.18
C VAL A 4 -7.96 -1.64 -14.74
N CYS A 5 -8.68 -0.53 -14.54
CA CYS A 5 -9.08 -0.08 -13.21
C CYS A 5 -9.99 -1.11 -12.52
N TRP A 6 -10.87 -1.79 -13.26
CA TRP A 6 -11.70 -2.87 -12.73
C TRP A 6 -10.86 -4.09 -12.31
N TRP A 7 -9.91 -4.54 -13.15
CA TRP A 7 -9.00 -5.63 -12.78
C TRP A 7 -8.12 -5.27 -11.58
N PHE A 8 -7.70 -4.02 -11.47
CA PHE A 8 -6.99 -3.53 -10.30
C PHE A 8 -7.87 -3.54 -9.04
N TYR A 9 -9.14 -3.12 -9.14
CA TYR A 9 -10.07 -3.25 -8.02
C TYR A 9 -10.28 -4.72 -7.62
N PHE A 10 -10.45 -5.61 -8.60
CA PHE A 10 -10.60 -7.03 -8.34
C PHE A 10 -9.37 -7.63 -7.65
N SER A 11 -8.16 -7.18 -8.00
CA SER A 11 -6.94 -7.62 -7.30
C SER A 11 -7.00 -7.27 -5.81
N LYS A 12 -7.55 -6.11 -5.42
CA LYS A 12 -7.72 -5.74 -3.99
C LYS A 12 -8.64 -6.66 -3.21
N VAL A 13 -9.64 -7.24 -3.87
CA VAL A 13 -10.47 -8.29 -3.27
C VAL A 13 -9.66 -9.56 -3.05
N ILE A 14 -8.83 -9.95 -4.02
CA ILE A 14 -7.92 -11.11 -3.89
C ILE A 14 -6.92 -10.90 -2.74
N GLU A 15 -6.38 -9.69 -2.58
CA GLU A 15 -5.43 -9.35 -1.51
C GLU A 15 -6.02 -9.52 -0.10
N LEU A 16 -7.35 -9.58 0.08
CA LEU A 16 -7.95 -9.95 1.37
C LEU A 16 -7.56 -11.37 1.81
N SER A 17 -7.22 -12.23 0.85
CA SER A 17 -6.74 -13.58 1.11
C SER A 17 -5.48 -13.57 1.98
N ASP A 18 -4.65 -12.52 1.94
CA ASP A 18 -3.49 -12.37 2.83
C ASP A 18 -3.90 -12.38 4.30
N THR A 19 -5.01 -11.69 4.61
CA THR A 19 -5.57 -11.65 5.97
C THR A 19 -6.07 -13.03 6.40
N ILE A 20 -6.71 -13.76 5.48
CA ILE A 20 -7.16 -15.14 5.70
C ILE A 20 -5.93 -16.02 6.02
N PHE A 21 -4.86 -15.93 5.22
CA PHE A 21 -3.63 -16.69 5.48
C PHE A 21 -2.97 -16.34 6.80
N PHE A 22 -2.99 -15.07 7.24
CA PHE A 22 -2.46 -14.68 8.55
C PHE A 22 -3.25 -15.29 9.70
N ILE A 23 -4.58 -15.30 9.59
CA ILE A 23 -5.48 -15.92 10.59
C ILE A 23 -5.25 -17.43 10.62
N LEU A 24 -5.26 -18.10 9.46
CA LEU A 24 -5.07 -19.55 9.36
C LEU A 24 -3.69 -20.00 9.87
N ARG A 25 -2.64 -19.21 9.61
CA ARG A 25 -1.27 -19.47 10.11
C ARG A 25 -1.07 -19.02 11.56
N LYS A 26 -2.11 -18.54 12.24
CA LYS A 26 -2.06 -17.96 13.60
C LYS A 26 -0.99 -16.87 13.76
N LYS A 27 -0.69 -16.11 12.71
CA LYS A 27 0.30 -15.03 12.70
C LYS A 27 -0.35 -13.68 13.01
N ASN A 28 -0.99 -13.58 14.18
CA ASN A 28 -1.71 -12.38 14.62
C ASN A 28 -0.82 -11.13 14.71
N SER A 29 0.50 -11.29 14.87
CA SER A 29 1.45 -10.17 14.84
C SER A 29 1.56 -9.47 13.48
N GLN A 30 1.12 -10.12 12.38
CA GLN A 30 1.04 -9.51 11.05
C GLN A 30 -0.30 -8.79 10.81
N LEU A 31 -1.34 -9.15 11.55
CA LEU A 31 -2.67 -8.53 11.50
C LEU A 31 -2.66 -7.25 12.35
N THR A 32 -1.90 -6.26 11.87
CA THR A 32 -1.79 -4.96 12.53
C THR A 32 -2.97 -4.06 12.17
N PHE A 33 -3.21 -3.01 12.98
CA PHE A 33 -4.19 -1.98 12.64
C PHE A 33 -3.94 -1.38 11.24
N LEU A 34 -2.67 -1.11 10.89
CA LEU A 34 -2.28 -0.60 9.58
C LEU A 34 -2.73 -1.55 8.46
N HIS A 35 -2.52 -2.86 8.62
CA HIS A 35 -2.93 -3.87 7.64
C HIS A 35 -4.45 -3.85 7.42
N VAL A 36 -5.22 -3.97 8.50
CA VAL A 36 -6.69 -4.03 8.40
C VAL A 36 -7.26 -2.71 7.89
N TYR A 37 -6.76 -1.57 8.38
CA TYR A 37 -7.17 -0.24 7.92
C TYR A 37 -6.94 -0.09 6.42
N HIS A 38 -5.73 -0.39 5.93
CA HIS A 38 -5.38 -0.29 4.52
C HIS A 38 -6.23 -1.23 3.65
N HIS A 39 -6.30 -2.53 3.96
CA HIS A 39 -7.02 -3.48 3.11
C HIS A 39 -8.53 -3.22 3.08
N THR A 40 -9.12 -2.78 4.19
CA THR A 40 -10.55 -2.46 4.24
C THR A 40 -10.86 -1.20 3.44
N THR A 41 -10.15 -0.10 3.73
CA THR A 41 -10.40 1.20 3.08
C THR A 41 -10.06 1.19 1.59
N MET A 42 -9.01 0.48 1.17
CA MET A 42 -8.64 0.36 -0.25
C MET A 42 -9.77 -0.20 -1.11
N ILE A 43 -10.51 -1.20 -0.62
CA ILE A 43 -11.60 -1.83 -1.39
C ILE A 43 -12.73 -0.83 -1.61
N PHE A 44 -13.14 -0.11 -0.57
CA PHE A 44 -14.19 0.90 -0.69
C PHE A 44 -13.76 2.07 -1.57
N ASN A 45 -12.53 2.57 -1.39
CA ASN A 45 -11.99 3.68 -2.18
C ASN A 45 -11.87 3.31 -3.66
N TRP A 46 -11.39 2.10 -3.98
CA TRP A 46 -11.26 1.65 -5.37
C TRP A 46 -12.59 1.28 -6.01
N TRP A 47 -13.56 0.78 -5.24
CA TRP A 47 -14.93 0.59 -5.74
C TRP A 47 -15.54 1.94 -6.16
N ALA A 48 -15.42 2.97 -5.31
CA ALA A 48 -15.87 4.32 -5.64
C ALA A 48 -15.11 4.88 -6.86
N GLY A 49 -13.79 4.72 -6.92
CA GLY A 49 -12.98 5.15 -8.06
C GLY A 49 -13.38 4.49 -9.38
N VAL A 50 -13.58 3.17 -9.41
CA VAL A 50 -14.04 2.45 -10.62
C VAL A 50 -15.47 2.80 -11.00
N LYS A 51 -16.34 3.08 -10.02
CA LYS A 51 -17.75 3.44 -10.26
C LYS A 51 -17.89 4.85 -10.86
N TYR A 52 -17.15 5.82 -10.32
CA TYR A 52 -17.37 7.24 -10.62
C TYR A 52 -16.30 7.86 -11.52
N VAL A 53 -15.05 7.38 -11.47
CA VAL A 53 -13.93 7.99 -12.21
C VAL A 53 -12.96 6.93 -12.75
N ALA A 54 -13.45 6.08 -13.65
CA ALA A 54 -12.72 4.93 -14.20
C ALA A 54 -11.65 5.31 -15.24
N GLY A 55 -10.64 6.10 -14.85
CA GLY A 55 -9.54 6.50 -15.73
C GLY A 55 -8.67 7.63 -15.19
N GLY A 56 -7.80 8.17 -16.06
CA GLY A 56 -6.94 9.32 -15.75
C GLY A 56 -5.99 9.04 -14.58
N GLN A 57 -6.06 9.90 -13.56
CA GLN A 57 -5.18 9.90 -12.39
C GLN A 57 -5.18 8.56 -11.64
N SER A 58 -6.35 7.93 -11.49
CA SER A 58 -6.49 6.65 -10.80
C SER A 58 -5.71 5.54 -11.49
N PHE A 59 -5.55 5.59 -12.82
CA PHE A 59 -4.75 4.60 -13.55
C PHE A 59 -3.26 4.68 -13.18
N LEU A 60 -2.67 5.89 -13.11
CA LEU A 60 -1.26 6.05 -12.77
C LEU A 60 -0.99 5.58 -11.33
N ILE A 61 -1.87 5.93 -10.39
CA ILE A 61 -1.78 5.50 -8.99
C ILE A 61 -1.86 3.97 -8.90
N GLY A 62 -2.79 3.35 -9.64
CA GLY A 62 -2.92 1.90 -9.73
C GLY A 62 -1.68 1.23 -10.34
N LEU A 63 -1.08 1.84 -11.36
CA LEU A 63 0.14 1.34 -12.00
C LEU A 63 1.32 1.32 -11.02
N ILE A 64 1.61 2.46 -10.37
CA ILE A 64 2.73 2.56 -9.41
C ILE A 64 2.50 1.58 -8.26
N ASN A 65 1.27 1.50 -7.73
CA ASN A 65 0.96 0.56 -6.66
C ASN A 65 1.17 -0.90 -7.08
N SER A 66 0.74 -1.26 -8.30
CA SER A 66 0.95 -2.60 -8.85
C SER A 66 2.43 -2.96 -8.93
N LEU A 67 3.28 -2.03 -9.38
CA LEU A 67 4.73 -2.26 -9.46
C LEU A 67 5.34 -2.51 -8.08
N VAL A 68 4.98 -1.71 -7.08
CA VAL A 68 5.46 -1.92 -5.71
C VAL A 68 4.90 -3.22 -5.12
N HIS A 69 3.64 -3.56 -5.40
CA HIS A 69 3.01 -4.81 -4.98
C HIS A 69 3.70 -6.03 -5.59
N VAL A 70 4.15 -5.98 -6.85
CA VAL A 70 4.96 -7.07 -7.44
C VAL A 70 6.21 -7.35 -6.60
N VAL A 71 6.93 -6.31 -6.19
CA VAL A 71 8.15 -6.45 -5.36
C VAL A 71 7.80 -6.94 -3.95
N MET A 72 6.70 -6.44 -3.37
CA MET A 72 6.25 -6.82 -2.03
C MET A 72 5.77 -8.28 -1.96
N TYR A 73 4.97 -8.72 -2.93
CA TYR A 73 4.54 -10.12 -3.02
C TYR A 73 5.67 -11.07 -3.36
N LEU A 74 6.66 -10.64 -4.16
CA LEU A 74 7.88 -11.41 -4.37
C LEU A 74 8.60 -11.67 -3.03
N TYR A 75 8.70 -10.66 -2.17
CA TYR A 75 9.27 -10.83 -0.84
C TYR A 75 8.45 -11.79 0.03
N TYR A 76 7.12 -11.71 0.02
CA TYR A 76 6.27 -12.66 0.76
C TYR A 76 6.37 -14.08 0.22
N GLY A 77 6.46 -14.26 -1.10
CA GLY A 77 6.71 -15.55 -1.74
C GLY A 77 8.05 -16.13 -1.31
N LEU A 78 9.12 -15.34 -1.34
CA LEU A 78 10.44 -15.76 -0.87
C LEU A 78 10.45 -16.09 0.63
N ALA A 79 9.73 -15.32 1.45
CA ALA A 79 9.59 -15.58 2.88
C ALA A 79 8.77 -16.85 3.20
N ALA A 80 7.95 -17.32 2.26
CA ALA A 80 7.12 -18.51 2.44
C ALA A 80 7.93 -19.82 2.36
N PHE A 81 9.09 -19.83 1.67
CA PHE A 81 10.01 -20.98 1.60
C PHE A 81 10.70 -21.32 2.95
N GLY A 82 10.43 -20.53 4.00
CA GLY A 82 10.81 -20.87 5.37
C GLY A 82 12.15 -20.30 5.82
N PRO A 83 12.67 -20.76 6.98
CA PRO A 83 13.83 -20.17 7.65
C PRO A 83 15.08 -20.07 6.77
N SER A 84 15.28 -21.06 5.89
CA SER A 84 16.41 -21.12 4.96
C SER A 84 16.45 -19.94 3.97
N MET A 85 15.29 -19.41 3.56
CA MET A 85 15.22 -18.25 2.67
C MET A 85 15.15 -16.93 3.44
N THR A 86 14.52 -16.92 4.61
CA THR A 86 14.37 -15.67 5.40
C THR A 86 15.69 -15.01 5.80
N LYS A 87 16.79 -15.77 5.93
CA LYS A 87 18.13 -15.22 6.20
C LYS A 87 18.65 -14.29 5.09
N TYR A 88 18.23 -14.51 3.83
CA TYR A 88 18.63 -13.68 2.70
C TYR A 88 17.74 -12.44 2.53
N LEU A 89 16.66 -12.32 3.30
CA LEU A 89 15.65 -11.24 3.20
C LEU A 89 16.01 -10.01 4.03
N TRP A 90 17.29 -9.62 4.04
CA TRP A 90 17.80 -8.45 4.76
C TRP A 90 17.23 -7.12 4.22
N TRP A 91 16.78 -7.12 2.97
CA TRP A 91 16.29 -5.93 2.26
C TRP A 91 14.84 -5.53 2.60
N LYS A 92 14.23 -6.15 3.62
CA LYS A 92 12.88 -5.81 4.11
C LYS A 92 12.70 -4.30 4.39
N ARG A 93 13.74 -3.65 4.91
CA ARG A 93 13.72 -2.20 5.21
C ARG A 93 13.57 -1.37 3.94
N TYR A 94 14.27 -1.73 2.87
CA TYR A 94 14.19 -1.04 1.58
C TYR A 94 12.82 -1.20 0.94
N LEU A 95 12.17 -2.35 1.13
CA LEU A 95 10.77 -2.55 0.72
C LEU A 95 9.83 -1.57 1.41
N THR A 96 9.99 -1.36 2.72
CA THR A 96 9.17 -0.39 3.46
C THR A 96 9.46 1.04 3.00
N SER A 97 10.73 1.36 2.72
CA SER A 97 11.11 2.66 2.13
C SER A 97 10.53 2.87 0.72
N LEU A 98 10.45 1.82 -0.10
CA LEU A 98 9.84 1.87 -1.43
C LEU A 98 8.34 2.15 -1.35
N GLN A 99 7.64 1.52 -0.41
CA GLN A 99 6.21 1.76 -0.15
C GLN A 99 5.97 3.21 0.32
N LEU A 100 6.81 3.72 1.23
CA LEU A 100 6.74 5.12 1.65
C LEU A 100 6.99 6.08 0.49
N LEU A 101 8.01 5.82 -0.34
CA LEU A 101 8.33 6.62 -1.52
C LEU A 101 7.15 6.66 -2.51
N GLN A 102 6.47 5.53 -2.74
CA GLN A 102 5.24 5.48 -3.52
C GLN A 102 4.19 6.47 -2.98
N PHE A 103 3.92 6.47 -1.67
CA PHE A 103 2.91 7.37 -1.11
C PHE A 103 3.30 8.84 -1.24
N PHE A 104 4.59 9.18 -1.12
CA PHE A 104 5.07 10.54 -1.38
C PHE A 104 4.85 10.96 -2.84
N ILE A 105 5.20 10.10 -3.80
CA ILE A 105 5.01 10.37 -5.23
C ILE A 105 3.52 10.57 -5.53
N VAL A 106 2.65 9.69 -5.01
CA VAL A 106 1.19 9.81 -5.18
C VAL A 106 0.67 11.11 -4.55
N THR A 107 1.17 11.49 -3.37
CA THR A 107 0.78 12.74 -2.70
C THR A 107 1.16 13.96 -3.53
N ILE A 108 2.42 14.07 -3.98
CA ILE A 108 2.89 15.18 -4.81
C ILE A 108 2.08 15.29 -6.10
N HIS A 109 1.84 14.16 -6.75
CA HIS A 109 1.06 14.10 -7.99
C HIS A 109 -0.39 14.53 -7.77
N THR A 110 -1.03 14.07 -6.69
CA THR A 110 -2.41 14.45 -6.37
C THR A 110 -2.51 15.94 -6.00
N THR A 111 -1.53 16.48 -5.26
CA THR A 111 -1.44 17.91 -4.96
C THR A 111 -1.29 18.74 -6.22
N TYR A 112 -0.41 18.34 -7.15
CA TYR A 112 -0.24 19.05 -8.42
C TYR A 112 -1.56 19.10 -9.22
N ASN A 113 -2.29 17.98 -9.29
CA ASN A 113 -3.59 17.93 -9.97
C ASN A 113 -4.69 18.78 -9.30
N LEU A 114 -4.59 19.08 -8.01
CA LEU A 114 -5.52 20.00 -7.34
C LEU A 114 -5.28 21.47 -7.71
N PHE A 115 -4.08 21.81 -8.18
CA PHE A 115 -3.72 23.17 -8.60
C PHE A 115 -3.72 23.36 -10.12
N ALA A 116 -3.71 22.27 -10.89
CA ALA A 116 -3.80 22.30 -12.34
C ALA A 116 -5.28 22.24 -12.76
N ASP A 117 -5.68 23.03 -13.77
CA ASP A 117 -6.99 22.89 -14.40
C ASP A 117 -7.09 21.51 -15.05
N CYS A 118 -7.83 20.60 -14.41
CA CYS A 118 -8.03 19.23 -14.85
C CYS A 118 -9.51 18.85 -14.71
N ASP A 119 -10.06 18.15 -15.70
CA ASP A 119 -11.45 17.64 -15.68
C ASP A 119 -11.68 16.51 -14.65
N PHE A 120 -10.74 16.26 -13.74
CA PHE A 120 -10.86 15.23 -12.71
C PHE A 120 -11.58 15.79 -11.48
N PRO A 121 -12.53 15.06 -10.86
CA PRO A 121 -13.29 15.61 -9.74
C PRO A 121 -12.42 15.93 -8.53
N ASP A 122 -12.42 17.19 -8.09
CA ASP A 122 -11.66 17.67 -6.94
C ASP A 122 -11.97 16.91 -5.64
N SER A 123 -13.23 16.51 -5.47
CA SER A 123 -13.67 15.71 -4.32
C SER A 123 -12.95 14.36 -4.25
N MET A 124 -12.71 13.72 -5.39
CA MET A 124 -11.98 12.46 -5.47
C MET A 124 -10.48 12.66 -5.27
N ASN A 125 -9.90 13.73 -5.82
CA ASN A 125 -8.50 14.10 -5.57
C ASN A 125 -8.25 14.38 -4.08
N MET A 126 -9.15 15.12 -3.42
CA MET A 126 -9.05 15.44 -2.00
C MET A 126 -9.15 14.17 -1.13
N ALA A 127 -10.03 13.24 -1.48
CA ALA A 127 -10.14 11.95 -0.79
C ALA A 127 -8.84 11.12 -0.92
N VAL A 128 -8.27 11.06 -2.13
CA VAL A 128 -6.99 10.36 -2.38
C VAL A 128 -5.84 11.02 -1.63
N PHE A 129 -5.81 12.35 -1.57
CA PHE A 129 -4.80 13.11 -0.84
C PHE A 129 -4.88 12.85 0.67
N ALA A 130 -6.07 13.00 1.26
CA ALA A 130 -6.30 12.73 2.69
C ALA A 130 -5.95 11.28 3.05
N TYR A 131 -6.34 10.33 2.20
CA TYR A 131 -5.99 8.92 2.37
C TYR A 131 -4.48 8.68 2.29
N SER A 132 -3.78 9.30 1.33
CA SER A 132 -2.33 9.16 1.19
C SER A 132 -1.58 9.69 2.42
N LEU A 133 -2.02 10.82 2.99
CA LEU A 133 -1.47 11.35 4.24
C LEU A 133 -1.66 10.38 5.41
N SER A 134 -2.85 9.78 5.53
CA SER A 134 -3.14 8.79 6.57
C SER A 134 -2.19 7.59 6.49
N LEU A 135 -1.90 7.09 5.28
CA LEU A 135 -0.99 5.98 5.06
C LEU A 135 0.46 6.35 5.34
N ILE A 136 0.91 7.56 4.94
CA ILE A 136 2.25 8.06 5.26
C ILE A 136 2.45 8.09 6.77
N ALA A 137 1.48 8.58 7.53
CA ALA A 137 1.55 8.63 9.00
C ALA A 137 1.64 7.22 9.61
N LEU A 138 0.78 6.29 9.17
CA LEU A 138 0.77 4.92 9.69
C LEU A 138 2.03 4.14 9.31
N PHE A 139 2.50 4.24 8.07
CA PHE A 139 3.74 3.59 7.62
C PHE A 139 4.97 4.18 8.28
N SER A 140 5.01 5.50 8.50
CA SER A 140 6.12 6.15 9.23
C SER A 140 6.16 5.70 10.68
N ASN A 141 5.00 5.59 11.35
CA ASN A 141 4.90 5.03 12.70
C ASN A 141 5.36 3.56 12.74
N PHE A 142 4.92 2.75 11.78
CA PHE A 142 5.38 1.35 11.64
C PHE A 142 6.89 1.27 11.45
N TYR A 143 7.46 2.11 10.58
CA TYR A 143 8.89 2.14 10.31
C TYR A 143 9.70 2.56 11.55
N TYR A 144 9.24 3.59 12.26
CA TYR A 144 9.87 4.05 13.49
C TYR A 144 9.90 2.93 14.56
N LYS A 145 8.75 2.32 14.84
CA LYS A 145 8.64 1.24 15.84
C LYS A 145 9.42 -0.02 15.44
N SER A 146 9.40 -0.38 14.17
CA SER A 146 9.98 -1.65 13.70
C SER A 146 11.49 -1.60 13.51
N TYR A 147 12.02 -0.45 13.09
CA TYR A 147 13.44 -0.31 12.73
C TYR A 147 14.20 0.59 13.70
N LEU A 148 13.72 1.81 13.96
CA LEU A 148 14.50 2.78 14.77
C LEU A 148 14.49 2.45 16.26
N THR A 149 13.34 2.07 16.82
CA THR A 149 13.26 1.67 18.24
C THR A 149 14.02 0.37 18.51
N LYS A 150 14.03 -0.58 17.57
CA LYS A 150 14.77 -1.85 17.71
C LYS A 150 16.28 -1.67 17.60
N THR A 151 16.75 -0.77 16.74
CA THR A 151 18.18 -0.43 16.66
C THR A 151 18.67 0.18 17.98
N LYS A 152 17.93 1.15 18.54
CA LYS A 152 18.28 1.76 19.84
C LYS A 152 18.39 0.73 20.98
N LYS A 153 17.51 -0.28 21.00
CA LYS A 153 17.52 -1.34 22.01
C LYS A 153 18.61 -2.40 21.81
N LYS A 154 19.30 -2.41 20.66
CA LYS A 154 20.48 -3.24 20.42
C LYS A 154 21.79 -2.54 20.78
N GLU A 155 21.76 -1.21 20.87
CA GLU A 155 22.90 -0.34 21.21
C GLU A 155 22.94 0.03 22.71
N THR A 156 21.93 -0.36 23.49
CA THR A 156 21.85 -0.25 24.95
C THR A 156 21.96 -1.62 25.59
#